data_AF-A0A1G2ZME3-F1
#
_entry.id   AF-A0A1G2ZME3-F1
#
_cell.length_a   1.000
_cell.length_b   1.000
_cell.length_c   1.000
_cell.angle_alpha   90.00
_cell.angle_beta   90.00
_cell.angle_gamma   90.00
#
_symmetry.space_group_name_H-M   'P 1'
#
loop_
_entity.id
_entity.type
_entity.pdbx_description
1 polymer ?
#
loop_
_entity_poly.entity_id
_entity_poly.type
_entity_poly.pdbx_seq_one_letter_code
_entity_poly.pdbx_strand_id
1 'polypeptide(L)'
;MSNDLTSDPYIVDTAASTVLSTINLYIKSIRWVGATTAGHTAIIHDQASNVIWSSVASGANYVESEIVEQWVNGLIVLTLASGVLYIQIG
;
A
#
# COMPACT_ATOMS: atom_id res chain seq x y z
N MET A 1 -9.17 2.57 -11.50
CA MET A 1 -10.34 2.04 -10.77
C MET A 1 -10.44 2.90 -9.52
N SER A 2 -11.21 2.49 -8.51
CA SER A 2 -11.18 3.12 -7.19
C SER A 2 -10.61 2.09 -6.22
N ASN A 3 -9.99 2.54 -5.14
CA ASN A 3 -9.54 1.66 -4.05
C ASN A 3 -10.69 0.73 -3.61
N ASP A 4 -10.40 -0.56 -3.45
CA ASP A 4 -11.31 -1.59 -2.90
C ASP A 4 -10.75 -2.10 -1.57
N LEU A 5 -11.44 -1.76 -0.49
CA LEU A 5 -11.08 -2.11 0.88
C LEU A 5 -12.13 -3.02 1.52
N THR A 6 -12.93 -3.71 0.69
CA THR A 6 -14.06 -4.53 1.14
C THR A 6 -13.76 -6.03 1.20
N SER A 7 -12.63 -6.46 0.63
CA SER A 7 -12.20 -7.86 0.57
C SER A 7 -10.71 -7.99 0.84
N ASP A 8 -10.24 -9.20 1.18
CA ASP A 8 -8.80 -9.52 1.25
C ASP A 8 -8.32 -10.04 -0.12
N PRO A 9 -7.27 -9.47 -0.73
CA PRO A 9 -6.47 -8.32 -0.26
C PRO A 9 -7.18 -6.98 -0.47
N TYR A 10 -6.84 -5.99 0.36
CA TYR A 10 -7.15 -4.60 0.06
C TYR A 10 -6.40 -4.19 -1.22
N ILE A 11 -7.11 -3.61 -2.17
CA ILE A 11 -6.57 -3.17 -3.47
C ILE A 11 -6.57 -1.65 -3.51
N VAL A 12 -5.39 -1.05 -3.61
CA VAL A 12 -5.22 0.41 -3.67
C VAL A 12 -4.55 0.79 -4.98
N ASP A 13 -5.25 1.57 -5.81
CA ASP A 13 -4.74 2.05 -7.10
C ASP A 13 -4.56 3.56 -7.14
N THR A 14 -5.03 4.26 -6.11
CA THR A 14 -4.95 5.71 -6.00
C THR A 14 -4.51 6.10 -4.59
N ALA A 15 -3.46 6.92 -4.51
CA ALA A 15 -2.99 7.49 -3.25
C ALA A 15 -4.06 8.37 -2.58
N ALA A 16 -4.06 8.41 -1.25
CA ALA A 16 -4.91 9.30 -0.49
C ALA A 16 -4.15 9.84 0.73
N SER A 17 -4.24 11.16 0.94
CA SER A 17 -3.74 11.80 2.16
C SER A 17 -4.68 11.63 3.35
N THR A 18 -5.89 11.12 3.12
CA THR A 18 -6.89 10.79 4.14
C THR A 18 -6.81 9.31 4.52
N VAL A 19 -7.26 8.99 5.73
CA VAL A 19 -7.39 7.60 6.20
C VAL A 19 -8.32 6.82 5.28
N LEU A 20 -7.78 5.77 4.65
CA LEU A 20 -8.49 4.87 3.75
C LEU A 20 -9.30 3.84 4.55
N SER A 21 -8.75 3.37 5.66
CA SER A 21 -9.43 2.46 6.58
C SER A 21 -9.14 2.88 8.01
N THR A 22 -10.16 2.95 8.85
CA THR A 22 -10.06 3.33 10.27
C THR A 22 -10.05 2.13 11.22
N ILE A 23 -10.10 0.91 10.68
CA ILE A 23 -10.10 -0.30 11.51
C ILE A 23 -8.67 -0.72 11.86
N ASN A 24 -8.52 -1.47 12.94
CA ASN A 24 -7.26 -2.11 13.27
C ASN A 24 -7.08 -3.34 12.37
N LEU A 25 -6.01 -3.34 11.58
CA LEU A 25 -5.72 -4.34 10.56
C LEU A 25 -4.46 -5.11 10.96
N TYR A 26 -4.46 -6.42 10.80
CA TYR A 26 -3.21 -7.17 10.80
C TYR A 26 -2.77 -7.34 9.36
N ILE A 27 -1.67 -6.67 8.97
CA ILE A 27 -1.12 -6.75 7.63
C ILE A 27 -0.12 -7.91 7.58
N LYS A 28 -0.38 -8.88 6.71
CA LYS A 28 0.50 -10.03 6.50
C LYS A 28 1.60 -9.72 5.51
N SER A 29 1.23 -9.18 4.35
CA SER A 29 2.16 -8.87 3.29
C SER A 29 1.65 -7.73 2.42
N ILE A 30 2.58 -7.09 1.73
CA ILE A 30 2.30 -6.01 0.79
C ILE A 30 2.94 -6.37 -0.53
N ARG A 31 2.18 -6.19 -1.61
CA ARG A 31 2.66 -6.40 -2.97
C ARG A 31 2.36 -5.18 -3.83
N TRP A 32 3.37 -4.63 -4.46
CA TRP A 32 3.23 -3.52 -5.42
C TRP A 32 3.43 -4.04 -6.84
N VAL A 33 2.47 -3.78 -7.73
CA VAL A 33 2.47 -4.32 -9.09
C VAL A 33 2.30 -3.21 -10.12
N GLY A 34 3.13 -3.24 -11.16
CA GLY A 34 2.91 -2.44 -12.37
C GLY A 34 3.33 -0.99 -12.23
N ALA A 35 4.33 -0.69 -11.40
CA ALA A 35 4.89 0.66 -11.41
C ALA A 35 5.57 0.93 -12.76
N THR A 36 5.31 2.11 -13.33
CA THR A 36 5.58 2.37 -14.76
C THR A 36 6.92 3.05 -15.02
N THR A 37 7.52 3.67 -14.01
CA THR A 37 8.73 4.50 -14.16
C THR A 37 9.68 4.29 -12.98
N ALA A 38 10.99 4.27 -13.25
CA ALA A 38 11.99 4.26 -12.19
C ALA A 38 11.88 5.52 -11.32
N GLY A 39 12.04 5.37 -10.00
CA GLY A 39 11.91 6.47 -9.05
C GLY A 39 10.47 6.79 -8.62
N HIS A 40 9.46 6.17 -9.22
CA HIS A 40 8.12 6.18 -8.64
C HIS A 40 8.16 5.58 -7.25
N THR A 41 7.38 6.14 -6.34
CA THR A 41 7.36 5.72 -4.94
C THR A 41 5.98 5.22 -4.54
N ALA A 42 5.97 4.31 -3.58
CA ALA A 42 4.78 3.86 -2.87
C ALA A 42 5.06 3.89 -1.38
N ILE A 43 4.21 4.54 -0.60
CA ILE A 43 4.41 4.75 0.84
C ILE A 43 3.08 4.53 1.56
N ILE A 44 3.12 3.66 2.57
CA ILE A 44 1.98 3.28 3.41
C ILE A 44 2.27 3.71 4.84
N HIS A 45 1.34 4.45 5.44
CA HIS A 45 1.37 4.86 6.84
C HIS A 45 0.19 4.27 7.62
N ASP A 46 0.33 4.25 8.95
CA ASP A 46 -0.82 4.16 9.85
C ASP A 46 -1.54 5.51 9.98
N GLN A 47 -2.67 5.54 10.70
CA GLN A 47 -3.40 6.78 10.91
C GLN A 47 -2.65 7.84 11.76
N ALA A 48 -1.62 7.42 12.50
CA ALA A 48 -0.74 8.30 13.27
C ALA A 48 0.44 8.83 12.44
N SER A 49 0.46 8.57 11.12
CA SER A 49 1.52 8.95 10.19
C SER A 49 2.86 8.25 10.40
N ASN A 50 2.88 7.10 11.07
CA ASN A 50 4.07 6.24 11.13
C ASN A 50 4.19 5.45 9.82
N VAL A 51 5.40 5.37 9.25
CA VAL A 51 5.67 4.57 8.06
C VAL A 51 5.58 3.09 8.39
N ILE A 52 4.70 2.38 7.70
CA ILE A 52 4.49 0.93 7.80
C ILE A 52 5.31 0.21 6.74
N TRP A 53 5.31 0.76 5.53
CA TRP A 53 6.05 0.22 4.40
C TRP A 53 6.32 1.30 3.36
N SER A 54 7.44 1.20 2.68
CA SER A 54 7.82 2.12 1.61
C SER A 54 8.70 1.45 0.58
N SER A 55 8.52 1.81 -0.69
CA SER A 55 9.39 1.36 -1.77
C SER A 55 9.56 2.40 -2.88
N VAL A 56 10.59 2.17 -3.69
CA VAL A 56 10.94 2.95 -4.88
C VAL A 56 11.13 1.99 -6.05
N ALA A 57 10.34 2.19 -7.11
CA ALA A 57 10.43 1.37 -8.31
C ALA A 57 11.80 1.52 -8.98
N SER A 58 12.46 0.40 -9.30
CA SER A 58 13.75 0.40 -9.98
C SER A 58 13.63 0.53 -11.51
N GLY A 59 12.43 0.43 -12.07
CA GLY A 59 12.20 0.42 -13.52
C GLY A 59 10.72 0.35 -13.89
N ALA A 60 10.46 0.21 -15.19
CA ALA A 60 9.12 -0.01 -15.72
C ALA A 60 8.63 -1.44 -15.46
N ASN A 61 7.32 -1.60 -15.30
CA ASN A 61 6.65 -2.85 -14.92
C ASN A 61 7.22 -3.47 -13.62
N TYR A 62 7.67 -2.60 -12.70
CA TYR A 62 8.25 -3.04 -11.44
C TYR A 62 7.22 -3.77 -10.60
N VAL A 63 7.67 -4.84 -9.96
CA VAL A 63 6.89 -5.66 -9.04
C VAL A 63 7.74 -5.94 -7.81
N GLU A 64 7.14 -5.76 -6.65
CA GLU A 64 7.76 -6.10 -5.37
C GLU A 64 6.73 -6.75 -4.44
N SER A 65 7.22 -7.58 -3.54
CA SER A 65 6.43 -8.17 -2.48
C SER A 65 7.28 -8.30 -1.22
N GLU A 66 6.70 -7.95 -0.08
CA GLU A 66 7.35 -8.03 1.22
C GLU A 66 6.39 -8.59 2.28
N ILE A 67 6.92 -9.40 3.19
CA ILE A 67 6.20 -9.87 4.38
C ILE A 67 6.34 -8.81 5.46
N VAL A 68 5.23 -8.42 6.08
CA VAL A 68 5.18 -7.33 7.06
C VAL A 68 4.82 -7.85 8.46
N GLU A 69 3.79 -8.68 8.56
CA GLU A 69 3.33 -9.34 9.80
C GLU A 69 3.22 -8.39 11.02
N GLN A 70 2.40 -7.35 10.91
CA GLN A 70 2.18 -6.41 12.01
C GLN A 70 0.74 -5.90 12.12
N TRP A 71 0.34 -5.55 13.35
CA TRP A 71 -0.88 -4.80 13.60
C TRP A 71 -0.69 -3.33 13.27
N VAL A 72 -1.62 -2.78 12.51
CA VAL A 72 -1.63 -1.40 12.04
C VAL A 72 -2.97 -0.76 12.37
N ASN A 73 -2.92 0.37 13.07
CA ASN A 73 -4.12 1.12 13.41
C ASN A 73 -4.48 2.10 12.29
N GLY A 74 -5.46 1.72 11.48
CA GLY A 74 -5.84 2.43 10.28
C GLY A 74 -4.80 2.35 9.16
N LEU A 75 -5.19 2.78 7.96
CA LEU A 75 -4.36 2.66 6.76
C LEU A 75 -4.43 3.96 5.96
N ILE A 76 -3.27 4.51 5.62
CA ILE A 76 -3.11 5.62 4.69
C ILE A 76 -2.11 5.18 3.62
N VAL A 77 -2.47 5.32 2.34
CA VAL A 77 -1.51 5.18 1.23
C VAL A 77 -1.14 6.59 0.78
N LEU A 78 -0.13 7.16 1.42
CA LEU A 78 0.23 8.57 1.23
C LEU A 78 0.74 8.83 -0.17
N THR A 79 1.53 7.91 -0.71
CA THR A 79 2.08 8.00 -2.06
C THR A 79 1.86 6.69 -2.79
N LEU A 80 1.42 6.79 -4.03
CA LEU A 80 1.37 5.72 -5.02
C LEU A 80 1.44 6.37 -6.40
N ALA A 81 2.66 6.64 -6.87
CA ALA A 81 2.86 7.38 -8.12
C ALA A 81 2.39 6.61 -9.36
N SER A 82 2.37 5.27 -9.30
CA SER A 82 1.83 4.38 -10.34
C SER A 82 1.64 2.96 -9.82
N GLY A 83 0.95 2.13 -10.60
CA GLY A 83 0.74 0.72 -10.28
C GLY A 83 -0.39 0.53 -9.27
N VAL A 84 -0.43 -0.66 -8.67
CA VAL A 84 -1.48 -1.08 -7.73
C VAL A 84 -0.82 -1.78 -6.54
N LEU A 85 -1.26 -1.43 -5.33
CA LEU A 85 -0.90 -2.13 -4.10
C LEU A 85 -1.96 -3.17 -3.77
N TYR A 86 -1.51 -4.37 -3.43
CA TYR A 86 -2.29 -5.44 -2.85
C TYR A 86 -1.79 -5.64 -1.43
N ILE A 87 -2.64 -5.36 -0.44
CA ILE A 87 -2.31 -5.42 0.97
C ILE A 87 -3.09 -6.60 1.56
N GLN A 88 -2.38 -7.68 1.87
CA GLN A 88 -2.97 -8.89 2.39
C GLN A 88 -3.20 -8.76 3.90
N ILE A 89 -4.41 -9.05 4.35
CA ILE A 89 -4.83 -8.89 5.73
C ILE A 89 -5.14 -10.26 6.40
N GLY A 90 -5.16 -10.30 7.73
CA GLY A 90 -6.02 -11.25 8.46
C GLY A 90 -5.42 -11.88 9.69
#